data_AF-A0AAV2SIE2-F1
#
_entry.id   AF-A0AAV2SIE2-F1
#
_cell.length_a   1.000
_cell.length_b   1.000
_cell.length_c   1.000
_cell.angle_alpha   90.00
_cell.angle_beta   90.00
_cell.angle_gamma   90.00
#
_symmetry.space_group_name_H-M   'P 1'
#
loop_
_entity.id
_entity.type
_entity.pdbx_description
1 polymer ?
#
loop_
_entity_poly.entity_id
_entity_poly.type
_entity_poly.pdbx_seq_one_letter_code
_entity_poly.pdbx_strand_id
1 'polypeptide(L)'
;MEDTKSLPCGPSMKKKKPNELPECIEHQLEVRCSKHKAWVCQRCLTGDHASQSCKIITVTEELEIRKSKKLKESKSILNVFEEACKKADDSKEQCKQLIKEYGEDIAKYEAMVKRLKDEIEKKQTSKIQMEEKFTIFDQKLDNLKSERLVYDNAVTSLKSSNTIIKVSQCSDEVQKEVGKLQLISHEIKRKLT
;
A
#
# COMPACT_ATOMS: atom_id res chain seq x y z
N MET A 1 -17.06 -92.43 26.22
CA MET A 1 -15.92 -91.76 26.87
C MET A 1 -15.14 -91.11 25.75
N GLU A 2 -15.46 -89.85 25.47
CA GLU A 2 -14.78 -89.07 24.43
C GLU A 2 -13.59 -88.37 25.07
N ASP A 3 -12.38 -88.82 24.70
CA ASP A 3 -11.13 -88.17 25.06
C ASP A 3 -10.98 -86.87 24.27
N THR A 4 -11.43 -85.75 24.85
CA THR A 4 -11.09 -84.42 24.36
C THR A 4 -9.62 -84.13 24.65
N LYS A 5 -8.76 -84.43 23.66
CA LYS A 5 -7.35 -84.04 23.65
C LYS A 5 -7.23 -82.52 23.74
N SER A 6 -6.85 -82.05 24.92
CA SER A 6 -6.31 -80.71 25.15
C SER A 6 -5.08 -80.48 24.27
N LEU A 7 -5.21 -79.65 23.24
CA LEU A 7 -4.06 -79.17 22.47
C LEU A 7 -3.39 -78.03 23.25
N PRO A 8 -2.07 -78.08 23.50
CA PRO A 8 -1.36 -76.99 24.12
C PRO A 8 -1.21 -75.83 23.13
N CYS A 9 -1.43 -74.60 23.60
CA CYS A 9 -1.19 -73.38 22.86
C CYS A 9 0.33 -73.24 22.60
N GLY A 10 0.80 -73.74 21.46
CA GLY A 10 2.20 -73.67 21.09
C GLY A 10 2.62 -72.21 20.82
N PRO A 11 3.77 -71.74 21.36
CA PRO A 11 4.27 -70.42 21.00
C PRO A 11 4.79 -70.46 19.56
N SER A 12 4.16 -69.70 18.66
CA SER A 12 4.73 -69.41 17.35
C SER A 12 5.96 -68.52 17.55
N MET A 13 7.14 -69.14 17.58
CA MET A 13 8.42 -68.46 17.78
C MET A 13 8.84 -67.72 16.51
N LYS A 14 8.27 -66.54 16.30
CA LYS A 14 8.94 -65.46 15.56
C LYS A 14 9.52 -64.48 16.57
N LYS A 15 10.78 -64.09 16.37
CA LYS A 15 11.54 -63.17 17.26
C LYS A 15 10.68 -61.96 17.63
N LYS A 16 10.24 -61.90 18.90
CA LYS A 16 9.44 -60.81 19.45
C LYS A 16 10.30 -59.55 19.59
N LYS A 17 9.82 -58.42 19.08
CA LYS A 17 10.25 -57.11 19.58
C LYS A 17 9.86 -57.02 21.06
N PRO A 18 10.58 -56.27 21.91
CA PRO A 18 10.42 -56.30 23.37
C PRO A 18 9.04 -55.91 23.94
N ASN A 19 8.04 -55.60 23.09
CA ASN A 19 6.72 -55.11 23.48
C ASN A 19 5.54 -55.76 22.71
N GLU A 20 5.75 -56.86 22.00
CA GLU A 20 4.69 -57.55 21.25
C GLU A 20 4.23 -58.82 21.99
N LEU A 21 3.06 -58.73 22.64
CA LEU A 21 2.32 -59.88 23.14
C LEU A 21 1.65 -60.61 21.97
N PRO A 22 1.52 -61.95 22.02
CA PRO A 22 0.86 -62.70 20.95
C PRO A 22 -0.61 -62.26 20.86
N GLU A 23 -1.05 -61.79 19.70
CA GLU A 23 -2.47 -61.56 19.43
C GLU A 23 -3.19 -62.92 19.44
N CYS A 24 -4.12 -63.09 20.38
CA CYS A 24 -4.97 -64.28 20.42
C CYS A 24 -6.02 -64.16 19.31
N ILE A 25 -5.75 -64.78 18.16
CA ILE A 25 -6.63 -64.74 16.97
C ILE A 25 -7.81 -65.73 17.09
N GLU A 26 -7.78 -66.63 18.09
CA GLU A 26 -8.77 -67.71 18.24
C GLU A 26 -10.00 -67.36 19.08
N HIS A 27 -10.03 -66.22 19.76
CA HIS A 27 -11.14 -65.80 20.63
C HIS A 27 -11.63 -64.39 20.28
N GLN A 28 -12.89 -64.07 20.61
CA GLN A 28 -13.40 -62.70 20.42
C GLN A 28 -12.55 -61.72 21.25
N LEU A 29 -12.00 -60.71 20.57
CA LEU A 29 -11.22 -59.64 21.17
C LEU A 29 -12.18 -58.62 21.79
N GLU A 30 -12.34 -58.68 23.11
CA GLU A 30 -13.41 -57.94 23.82
C GLU A 30 -12.91 -56.68 24.52
N VAL A 31 -11.62 -56.61 24.83
CA VAL A 31 -11.04 -55.52 25.62
C VAL A 31 -9.66 -55.11 25.11
N ARG A 32 -9.26 -53.87 25.38
CA ARG A 32 -7.98 -53.31 24.99
C ARG A 32 -7.12 -53.02 26.22
N CYS A 33 -5.86 -53.45 26.18
CA CYS A 33 -4.88 -53.00 27.15
C CYS A 33 -4.36 -51.62 26.74
N SER A 34 -4.64 -50.60 27.55
CA SER A 34 -4.20 -49.22 27.28
C SER A 34 -2.68 -49.03 27.39
N LYS A 35 -1.99 -49.84 28.19
CA LYS A 35 -0.53 -49.82 28.35
C LYS A 35 0.21 -50.39 27.14
N HIS A 36 -0.20 -51.57 26.66
CA HIS A 36 0.42 -52.27 25.54
C HIS A 36 -0.24 -51.95 24.19
N LYS A 37 -1.30 -51.14 24.20
CA LYS A 37 -2.09 -50.69 23.03
C LYS A 37 -2.65 -51.82 22.15
N ALA A 38 -2.70 -53.05 22.67
CA ALA A 38 -3.17 -54.25 21.99
C ALA A 38 -4.58 -54.66 22.44
N TRP A 39 -5.32 -55.31 21.55
CA TRP A 39 -6.58 -55.99 21.87
C TRP A 39 -6.30 -57.35 22.49
N VAL A 40 -7.10 -57.72 23.47
CA VAL A 40 -6.85 -58.87 24.35
C VAL A 40 -8.16 -59.62 24.54
N CYS A 41 -8.13 -60.95 24.48
CA CYS A 41 -9.26 -61.79 24.84
C CYS A 41 -9.30 -62.04 26.36
N GLN A 42 -10.43 -62.51 26.89
CA GLN A 42 -10.62 -62.72 28.33
C GLN A 42 -9.65 -63.72 28.96
N ARG A 43 -9.12 -64.69 28.18
CA ARG A 43 -8.11 -65.65 28.65
C ARG A 43 -6.71 -65.05 28.78
N CYS A 44 -6.35 -64.10 27.92
CA CYS A 44 -5.05 -63.42 27.99
C CYS A 44 -5.01 -62.34 29.09
N LEU A 45 -6.16 -61.95 29.63
CA LEU A 45 -6.27 -61.06 30.79
C LEU A 45 -5.79 -61.71 32.10
N THR A 46 -6.01 -63.02 32.27
CA THR A 46 -5.67 -63.74 33.51
C THR A 46 -4.22 -64.24 33.54
N GLY A 47 -3.53 -64.26 32.39
CA GLY A 47 -2.11 -64.64 32.27
C GLY A 47 -1.18 -63.44 32.16
N ASP A 48 -0.99 -62.93 30.94
CA ASP A 48 0.05 -61.94 30.62
C ASP A 48 -0.34 -60.48 30.95
N HIS A 49 -1.60 -60.22 31.29
CA HIS A 49 -2.13 -58.90 31.63
C HIS A 49 -2.70 -58.84 33.05
N ALA A 50 -1.89 -59.20 34.05
CA ALA A 50 -2.29 -59.12 35.45
C ALA A 50 -2.97 -57.78 35.78
N SER A 51 -4.16 -57.84 36.38
CA SER A 51 -5.06 -56.70 36.66
C SER A 51 -4.41 -55.56 37.46
N GLN A 52 -3.32 -55.85 38.16
CA GLN A 52 -2.53 -54.85 38.92
C GLN A 52 -1.55 -54.05 38.06
N SER A 53 -1.22 -54.50 36.85
CA SER A 53 -0.14 -53.94 36.01
C SER A 53 -0.62 -53.34 34.67
N CYS A 54 -1.85 -53.66 34.27
CA CYS A 54 -2.42 -53.32 32.98
C CYS A 54 -3.82 -52.72 33.15
N LYS A 55 -4.01 -51.48 32.66
CA LYS A 55 -5.35 -50.88 32.58
C LYS A 55 -6.07 -51.38 31.33
N ILE A 56 -7.19 -52.05 31.54
CA ILE A 56 -8.02 -52.66 30.52
C ILE A 56 -9.25 -51.79 30.31
N ILE A 57 -9.59 -51.53 29.05
CA ILE A 57 -10.77 -50.77 28.65
C ILE A 57 -11.57 -51.59 27.63
N THR A 58 -12.89 -51.44 27.64
CA THR A 58 -13.77 -52.12 26.68
C THR A 58 -13.67 -51.52 25.28
N VAL A 59 -14.20 -52.22 24.28
CA VAL A 59 -14.33 -51.68 22.91
C VAL A 59 -15.07 -50.34 22.92
N THR A 60 -16.16 -50.25 23.68
CA THR A 60 -16.99 -49.05 23.77
C THR A 60 -16.22 -47.87 24.36
N GLU A 61 -15.48 -48.07 25.44
CA GLU A 61 -14.66 -47.02 26.07
C GLU A 61 -13.54 -46.53 25.13
N GLU A 62 -12.86 -47.43 24.42
CA GLU A 62 -11.85 -47.04 23.43
C GLU A 62 -12.47 -46.23 22.27
N LEU A 63 -13.66 -46.62 21.80
CA LEU A 63 -14.38 -45.86 20.78
C LEU A 63 -14.77 -44.46 21.27
N GLU A 64 -15.22 -44.32 22.52
CA GLU A 64 -15.53 -43.03 23.14
C GLU A 64 -14.28 -42.15 23.32
N ILE A 65 -13.16 -42.73 23.73
CA ILE A 65 -11.87 -42.03 23.81
C ILE A 65 -11.44 -41.54 22.42
N ARG A 66 -11.55 -42.38 21.38
CA ARG A 66 -11.22 -41.96 20.01
C ARG A 66 -12.17 -40.90 19.48
N LYS A 67 -13.48 -41.02 19.73
CA LYS A 67 -14.50 -40.03 19.33
C LYS A 67 -14.24 -38.68 20.01
N SER A 68 -14.01 -38.68 21.32
CA SER A 68 -13.72 -37.46 22.08
C SER A 68 -12.40 -36.83 21.66
N LYS A 69 -11.35 -37.61 21.37
CA LYS A 69 -10.09 -37.11 20.83
C LYS A 69 -10.28 -36.46 19.45
N LYS A 70 -10.94 -37.14 18.51
CA LYS A 70 -11.26 -36.58 17.20
C LYS A 70 -12.10 -35.30 17.31
N LEU A 71 -13.09 -35.29 18.20
CA LEU A 71 -13.91 -34.10 18.43
C LEU A 71 -13.09 -32.92 18.95
N LYS A 72 -12.15 -33.15 19.88
CA LYS A 72 -11.24 -32.11 20.37
C LYS A 72 -10.31 -31.59 19.27
N GLU A 73 -9.76 -32.48 18.44
CA GLU A 73 -8.93 -32.12 17.29
C GLU A 73 -9.72 -31.28 16.28
N SER A 74 -10.94 -31.71 15.90
CA SER A 74 -11.81 -30.96 15.01
C SER A 74 -12.20 -29.59 15.57
N LYS A 75 -12.52 -29.48 16.86
CA LYS A 75 -12.80 -28.20 17.52
C LYS A 75 -11.58 -27.28 17.52
N SER A 76 -10.40 -27.81 17.79
CA SER A 76 -9.16 -27.03 17.74
C SER A 76 -8.90 -26.48 16.34
N ILE A 77 -9.10 -27.30 15.31
CA ILE A 77 -8.94 -26.89 13.90
C ILE A 77 -9.97 -25.82 13.55
N LEU A 78 -11.23 -26.00 13.94
CA LEU A 78 -12.30 -25.03 13.69
C LEU A 78 -11.97 -23.66 14.32
N ASN A 79 -11.52 -23.64 15.57
CA ASN A 79 -11.13 -22.39 16.24
C ASN A 79 -10.00 -21.67 15.48
N VAL A 80 -9.00 -22.40 14.97
CA VAL A 80 -7.91 -21.81 14.18
C VAL A 80 -8.46 -21.19 12.88
N PHE A 81 -9.39 -21.87 12.20
CA PHE A 81 -10.03 -21.32 11.01
C PHE A 81 -10.88 -20.09 11.33
N GLU A 82 -11.66 -20.10 12.41
CA GLU A 82 -12.46 -18.95 12.84
C GLU A 82 -11.58 -17.72 13.15
N GLU A 83 -10.46 -17.92 13.84
CA GLU A 83 -9.49 -16.84 14.10
C GLU A 83 -8.85 -16.31 12.82
N ALA A 84 -8.52 -17.20 11.87
CA ALA A 84 -7.95 -16.81 10.59
C ALA A 84 -8.95 -16.01 9.74
N CYS A 85 -10.21 -16.46 9.68
CA CYS A 85 -11.29 -15.74 9.00
C CYS A 85 -11.49 -14.36 9.61
N LYS A 86 -11.54 -14.26 10.95
CA LYS A 86 -11.67 -12.97 11.63
C LYS A 86 -10.52 -12.01 11.30
N LYS A 87 -9.27 -12.49 11.31
CA LYS A 87 -8.11 -11.67 10.92
C LYS A 87 -8.19 -11.22 9.46
N ALA A 88 -8.68 -12.08 8.56
CA ALA A 88 -8.86 -11.73 7.16
C ALA A 88 -9.96 -10.67 6.98
N ASP A 89 -11.06 -10.75 7.72
CA ASP A 89 -12.12 -9.75 7.71
C ASP A 89 -11.65 -8.41 8.29
N ASP A 90 -10.91 -8.43 9.40
CA ASP A 90 -10.32 -7.23 9.99
C ASP A 90 -9.36 -6.56 9.00
N SER A 91 -8.49 -7.34 8.33
CA SER A 91 -7.57 -6.84 7.30
C SER A 91 -8.31 -6.28 6.09
N LYS A 92 -9.39 -6.93 5.65
CA LYS A 92 -10.25 -6.45 4.57
C LYS A 92 -10.87 -5.11 4.92
N GLU A 93 -11.32 -4.91 6.15
CA GLU A 93 -11.92 -3.65 6.58
C GLU A 93 -10.88 -2.52 6.66
N GLN A 94 -9.68 -2.81 7.16
CA GLN A 94 -8.54 -1.87 7.12
C GLN A 94 -8.22 -1.44 5.68
N CYS A 95 -8.18 -2.38 4.73
CA CYS A 95 -7.96 -2.07 3.33
C CYS A 95 -9.05 -1.16 2.74
N LYS A 96 -10.33 -1.38 3.07
CA LYS A 96 -11.42 -0.48 2.63
C LYS A 96 -11.25 0.93 3.17
N GLN A 97 -10.87 1.06 4.45
CA GLN A 97 -10.64 2.36 5.06
C GLN A 97 -9.49 3.11 4.38
N LEU A 98 -8.36 2.42 4.12
CA LEU A 98 -7.24 3.00 3.38
C LEU A 98 -7.62 3.42 1.96
N ILE A 99 -8.42 2.62 1.25
CA ILE A 99 -8.92 2.99 -0.09
C ILE A 99 -9.75 4.28 -0.03
N LYS A 100 -10.57 4.44 1.00
CA LYS A 100 -11.36 5.66 1.19
C LYS A 100 -10.46 6.87 1.46
N GLU A 101 -9.49 6.74 2.36
CA GLU A 101 -8.53 7.81 2.69
C GLU A 101 -7.72 8.23 1.45
N TYR A 102 -7.17 7.27 0.70
CA TYR A 102 -6.47 7.57 -0.55
C TYR A 102 -7.37 8.19 -1.61
N GLY A 103 -8.64 7.76 -1.70
CA GLY A 103 -9.61 8.36 -2.61
C GLY A 103 -9.87 9.84 -2.29
N GLU A 104 -9.99 10.19 -1.01
CA GLU A 104 -10.13 11.59 -0.55
C GLU A 104 -8.88 12.42 -0.85
N ASP A 105 -7.69 11.85 -0.67
CA ASP A 105 -6.44 12.54 -0.96
C ASP A 105 -6.22 12.76 -2.47
N ILE A 106 -6.55 11.78 -3.32
CA ILE A 106 -6.53 11.94 -4.77
C ILE A 106 -7.42 13.12 -5.18
N ALA A 107 -8.65 13.19 -4.66
CA ALA A 107 -9.56 14.29 -4.96
C ALA A 107 -9.01 15.66 -4.54
N LYS A 108 -8.34 15.73 -3.37
CA LYS A 108 -7.66 16.97 -2.93
C LYS A 108 -6.53 17.36 -3.87
N TYR A 109 -5.70 16.41 -4.28
CA TYR A 109 -4.60 16.67 -5.21
C TYR A 109 -5.09 17.09 -6.60
N GLU A 110 -6.15 16.46 -7.11
CA GLU A 110 -6.78 16.86 -8.37
C GLU A 110 -7.31 18.31 -8.30
N ALA A 111 -7.98 18.67 -7.20
CA ALA A 111 -8.44 20.03 -6.97
C ALA A 111 -7.28 21.03 -6.86
N MET A 112 -6.16 20.65 -6.22
CA MET A 112 -4.96 21.48 -6.14
C MET A 112 -4.32 21.67 -7.52
N VAL A 113 -4.16 20.60 -8.29
CA VAL A 113 -3.61 20.66 -9.66
C VAL A 113 -4.47 21.55 -10.55
N LYS A 114 -5.80 21.44 -10.46
CA LYS A 114 -6.72 22.32 -11.21
C LYS A 114 -6.49 23.80 -10.86
N ARG A 115 -6.45 24.14 -9.56
CA ARG A 115 -6.18 25.51 -9.12
C ARG A 115 -4.84 26.04 -9.63
N LEU A 116 -3.78 25.23 -9.58
CA LEU A 116 -2.47 25.63 -10.07
C LEU A 116 -2.47 25.85 -11.58
N LYS A 117 -3.18 25.02 -12.36
CA LYS A 117 -3.36 25.23 -13.80
C LYS A 117 -4.06 26.55 -14.10
N ASP A 118 -5.16 26.83 -13.40
CA ASP A 118 -5.91 28.09 -13.56
C ASP A 118 -5.04 29.31 -13.18
N GLU A 119 -4.19 29.20 -12.16
CA GLU A 119 -3.24 30.25 -11.78
C GLU A 119 -2.15 30.46 -12.83
N ILE A 120 -1.58 29.38 -13.38
CA ILE A 120 -0.59 29.45 -14.46
C ILE A 120 -1.18 30.14 -15.68
N GLU A 121 -2.40 29.77 -16.09
CA GLU A 121 -3.09 30.37 -17.23
C GLU A 121 -3.32 31.88 -17.04
N LYS A 122 -3.77 32.29 -15.83
CA LYS A 122 -3.92 33.71 -15.48
C LYS A 122 -2.59 34.46 -15.54
N LYS A 123 -1.51 33.87 -15.01
CA LYS A 123 -0.18 34.48 -15.04
C LYS A 123 0.37 34.58 -16.46
N GLN A 124 0.17 33.57 -17.29
CA GLN A 124 0.55 33.59 -18.70
C GLN A 124 -0.21 34.68 -19.47
N THR A 125 -1.52 34.79 -19.26
CA THR A 125 -2.34 35.84 -19.87
C THR A 125 -1.85 37.23 -19.47
N SER A 126 -1.58 37.43 -18.17
CA SER A 126 -1.03 38.69 -17.68
C SER A 126 0.36 39.00 -18.24
N LYS A 127 1.19 37.97 -18.46
CA LYS A 127 2.51 38.12 -19.07
C LYS A 127 2.39 38.61 -20.51
N ILE A 128 1.55 37.97 -21.32
CA ILE A 128 1.29 38.36 -22.71
C ILE A 128 0.83 39.81 -22.79
N GLN A 129 -0.14 40.22 -21.95
CA GLN A 129 -0.62 41.62 -21.91
C GLN A 129 0.50 42.62 -21.56
N MET A 130 1.44 42.24 -20.70
CA MET A 130 2.59 43.07 -20.35
C MET A 130 3.60 43.15 -21.49
N GLU A 131 3.84 42.05 -22.20
CA GLU A 131 4.71 42.00 -23.39
C GLU A 131 4.15 42.84 -24.55
N GLU A 132 2.84 42.82 -24.77
CA GLU A 132 2.17 43.69 -25.75
C GLU A 132 2.33 45.17 -25.40
N LYS A 133 2.08 45.54 -24.14
CA LYS A 133 2.30 46.92 -23.67
C LYS A 133 3.76 47.35 -23.80
N PHE A 134 4.69 46.46 -23.48
CA PHE A 134 6.11 46.71 -23.63
C PHE A 134 6.48 47.01 -25.08
N THR A 135 5.97 46.22 -26.02
CA THR A 135 6.20 46.42 -27.46
C THR A 135 5.67 47.77 -27.93
N ILE A 136 4.48 48.19 -27.47
CA ILE A 136 3.92 49.51 -27.77
C ILE A 136 4.81 50.64 -27.20
N PHE A 137 5.32 50.48 -25.98
CA PHE A 137 6.20 51.48 -25.37
C PHE A 137 7.53 51.58 -26.09
N ASP A 138 8.15 50.45 -26.47
CA ASP A 138 9.40 50.45 -27.23
C ASP A 138 9.22 51.14 -28.59
N GLN A 139 8.12 50.87 -29.31
CA GLN A 139 7.80 51.57 -30.57
C GLN A 139 7.65 53.08 -30.37
N LYS A 140 6.92 53.52 -29.32
CA LYS A 140 6.80 54.95 -28.99
C LYS A 140 8.15 55.58 -28.69
N LEU A 141 9.02 54.86 -27.98
CA LEU A 141 10.34 55.32 -27.59
C LEU A 141 11.23 55.52 -28.83
N ASP A 142 11.17 54.61 -29.79
CA ASP A 142 11.90 54.72 -31.05
C ASP A 142 11.36 55.84 -31.96
N ASN A 143 10.05 56.06 -31.99
CA ASN A 143 9.45 57.22 -32.66
C ASN A 143 9.94 58.54 -32.05
N LEU A 144 9.91 58.67 -30.72
CA LEU A 144 10.38 59.88 -30.01
C LEU A 144 11.88 60.13 -30.19
N LYS A 145 12.71 59.08 -30.22
CA LYS A 145 14.14 59.22 -30.57
C LYS A 145 14.32 59.77 -31.98
N SER A 146 13.51 59.29 -32.93
CA SER A 146 13.55 59.74 -34.33
C SER A 146 13.11 61.20 -34.44
N GLU A 147 12.01 61.58 -33.77
CA GLU A 147 11.56 62.97 -33.67
C GLU A 147 12.62 63.87 -33.05
N ARG A 148 13.25 63.44 -31.95
CA ARG A 148 14.35 64.18 -31.32
C ARG A 148 15.48 64.44 -32.30
N LEU A 149 15.89 63.44 -33.08
CA LEU A 149 16.95 63.58 -34.06
C LEU A 149 16.61 64.61 -35.16
N VAL A 150 15.34 64.66 -35.58
CA VAL A 150 14.84 65.71 -36.49
C VAL A 150 14.92 67.09 -35.84
N TYR A 151 14.49 67.23 -34.58
CA TYR A 151 14.58 68.49 -33.84
C TYR A 151 16.02 68.94 -33.63
N ASP A 152 16.93 68.04 -33.23
CA ASP A 152 18.36 68.30 -33.05
C ASP A 152 18.98 68.82 -34.36
N ASN A 153 18.64 68.21 -35.50
CA ASN A 153 19.07 68.66 -36.83
C ASN A 153 18.51 70.04 -37.20
N ALA A 154 17.24 70.31 -36.89
CA ALA A 154 16.59 71.60 -37.12
C ALA A 154 17.20 72.71 -36.24
N VAL A 155 17.44 72.43 -34.94
CA VAL A 155 18.13 73.34 -34.02
C VAL A 155 19.53 73.64 -34.51
N THR A 156 20.28 72.63 -34.96
CA THR A 156 21.64 72.81 -35.49
C THR A 156 21.63 73.73 -36.72
N SER A 157 20.67 73.52 -37.63
CA SER A 157 20.48 74.35 -38.84
C SER A 157 20.02 75.78 -38.52
N LEU A 158 19.20 75.96 -37.48
CA LEU A 158 18.73 77.28 -37.02
C LEU A 158 19.79 78.04 -36.22
N LYS A 159 20.64 77.34 -35.44
CA LYS A 159 21.81 77.93 -34.78
C LYS A 159 22.80 78.47 -35.80
N SER A 160 22.99 77.80 -36.94
CA SER A 160 23.75 78.37 -38.07
C SER A 160 23.04 79.55 -38.78
N SER A 161 21.76 79.79 -38.49
CA SER A 161 20.91 80.83 -39.13
C SER A 161 20.51 81.99 -38.19
N ASN A 162 20.96 82.01 -36.93
CA ASN A 162 20.80 83.12 -35.96
C ASN A 162 19.35 83.47 -35.53
N THR A 163 18.50 82.49 -35.19
CA THR A 163 17.17 82.73 -34.56
C THR A 163 16.87 81.66 -33.49
N ILE A 164 16.83 82.02 -32.20
CA ILE A 164 16.94 81.03 -31.11
C ILE A 164 16.11 81.44 -29.89
N ILE A 165 14.93 80.87 -29.65
CA ILE A 165 14.35 80.65 -28.29
C ILE A 165 13.37 79.45 -28.26
N LYS A 166 12.44 79.32 -29.22
CA LYS A 166 11.34 78.32 -29.14
C LYS A 166 11.73 76.86 -29.43
N VAL A 167 12.73 76.61 -30.27
CA VAL A 167 13.08 75.24 -30.68
C VAL A 167 13.92 74.50 -29.62
N SER A 168 14.72 75.21 -28.83
CA SER A 168 15.50 74.60 -27.75
C SER A 168 14.63 74.09 -26.61
N GLN A 169 13.57 74.82 -26.24
CA GLN A 169 12.63 74.39 -25.19
C GLN A 169 11.87 73.11 -25.59
N CYS A 170 11.51 72.98 -26.86
CA CYS A 170 10.83 71.78 -27.36
C CYS A 170 11.74 70.54 -27.34
N SER A 171 13.04 70.72 -27.62
CA SER A 171 14.06 69.66 -27.54
C SER A 171 14.24 69.11 -26.12
N ASP A 172 14.27 69.99 -25.12
CA ASP A 172 14.46 69.60 -23.72
C ASP A 172 13.24 68.83 -23.17
N GLU A 173 12.02 69.18 -23.60
CA GLU A 173 10.80 68.46 -23.24
C GLU A 173 10.77 67.05 -23.82
N VAL A 174 11.13 66.89 -25.10
CA VAL A 174 11.24 65.56 -25.74
C VAL A 174 12.29 64.70 -25.02
N GLN A 175 13.43 65.28 -24.64
CA GLN A 175 14.49 64.57 -23.92
C GLN A 175 14.05 64.08 -22.54
N LYS A 176 13.28 64.90 -21.81
CA LYS A 176 12.71 64.53 -20.51
C LYS A 176 11.73 63.36 -20.65
N GLU A 177 10.92 63.35 -21.70
CA GLU A 177 9.93 62.30 -21.92
C GLU A 177 10.55 60.98 -22.38
N VAL A 178 11.59 61.03 -23.22
CA VAL A 178 12.42 59.85 -23.55
C VAL A 178 13.02 59.22 -22.29
N GLY A 179 13.56 60.05 -21.38
CA GLY A 179 14.14 59.55 -20.12
C GLY A 179 13.12 58.84 -19.22
N LYS A 180 11.89 59.36 -19.12
CA LYS A 180 10.80 58.70 -18.36
C LYS A 180 10.42 57.36 -18.99
N LEU A 181 10.28 57.31 -20.32
CA LEU A 181 9.89 56.08 -21.02
C LEU A 181 10.99 55.00 -20.94
N GLN A 182 12.28 55.38 -20.93
CA GLN A 182 13.39 54.45 -20.70
C GLN A 182 13.34 53.82 -19.32
N LEU A 183 13.02 54.59 -18.27
CA LEU A 183 12.84 54.08 -16.92
C LEU A 183 11.68 53.08 -16.85
N ILE A 184 10.54 53.41 -17.47
CA ILE A 184 9.37 52.52 -17.54
C ILE A 184 9.70 51.22 -18.29
N SER A 185 10.37 51.31 -19.43
CA SER A 185 10.81 50.14 -20.22
C SER A 185 11.72 49.21 -19.38
N HIS A 186 12.70 49.77 -18.66
CA HIS A 186 13.58 48.99 -17.78
C HIS A 186 12.84 48.33 -16.60
N GLU A 187 11.87 49.03 -16.00
CA GLU A 187 11.03 48.52 -14.92
C GLU A 187 10.17 47.33 -15.37
N ILE A 188 9.56 47.43 -16.57
CA ILE A 188 8.75 46.36 -17.16
C ILE A 188 9.63 45.14 -17.48
N LYS A 189 10.82 45.34 -18.05
CA LYS A 189 11.75 44.26 -18.40
C LYS A 189 12.19 43.45 -17.17
N ARG A 190 12.42 44.12 -16.03
CA ARG A 190 12.68 43.46 -14.74
C ARG A 190 11.52 42.64 -14.19
N LYS A 191 10.27 43.00 -14.51
CA LYS A 191 9.07 42.27 -14.07
C LYS A 191 8.71 41.08 -14.98
N LEU A 192 9.31 41.01 -16.17
CA LEU A 192 9.11 39.94 -17.15
C LEU A 192 10.17 38.83 -17.10
N THR A 193 11.29 39.07 -16.40
CA THR A 193 12.40 38.13 -16.18
C THR A 193 12.27 37.46 -14.81
#